data_AF-A0A419GSX1-F1
#
_entry.id   AF-A0A419GSX1-F1
#
_cell.length_a   1.000
_cell.length_b   1.000
_cell.length_c   1.000
_cell.angle_alpha   90.00
_cell.angle_beta   90.00
_cell.angle_gamma   90.00
#
_symmetry.space_group_name_H-M   'P 1'
#
loop_
_entity.id
_entity.type
_entity.pdbx_description
1 polymer ?
#
loop_
_entity_poly.entity_id
_entity_poly.type
_entity_poly.pdbx_seq_one_letter_code
_entity_poly.pdbx_strand_id
1 'polypeptide(L)'
;MTQEDKKEVKMEDVKAKADEKKCPAQRSLVFINEFLSGPMCGKCFPCSFGSYEARIRVSRLLDGTATEKDIAAVRRIASIMAEASMCKKGKDTAKYISDHIDSDELKEHLSGKCPHNECVQYMKYLIIPEKCTRCGICLDVCRDNAIAGEKKRTFLSGYQPFEIVQKRCTKCGECIKVCPTDAIILVDAGVKEPAGV
;
A
#
# COMPACT_ATOMS: atom_id res chain seq x y z
N MET A 1 7.95 30.22 25.07
CA MET A 1 7.73 28.82 24.65
C MET A 1 6.29 28.75 24.18
N THR A 2 6.11 28.88 22.86
CA THR A 2 4.81 28.96 22.20
C THR A 2 4.04 27.67 22.43
N GLN A 3 2.83 27.83 22.95
CA GLN A 3 1.81 26.80 22.97
C GLN A 3 1.46 26.53 21.51
N GLU A 4 1.88 25.39 20.98
CA GLU A 4 1.35 24.91 19.71
C GLU A 4 0.01 24.26 20.03
N ASP A 5 -1.06 25.01 19.78
CA ASP A 5 -2.45 24.59 19.75
C ASP A 5 -2.58 23.21 19.09
N LYS A 6 -2.74 22.18 19.93
CA LYS A 6 -3.06 20.82 19.51
C LYS A 6 -4.49 20.85 18.96
N LYS A 7 -4.62 21.16 17.67
CA LYS A 7 -5.88 21.16 16.92
C LYS A 7 -6.62 19.87 17.25
N GLU A 8 -7.77 19.97 17.94
CA GLU A 8 -8.60 18.82 18.28
C GLU A 8 -9.06 18.14 16.99
N VAL A 9 -8.34 17.09 16.57
CA VAL A 9 -8.73 16.28 15.42
C VAL A 9 -9.99 15.51 15.82
N LYS A 10 -11.12 15.80 15.17
CA LYS A 10 -12.36 15.09 15.46
C LYS A 10 -12.32 13.71 14.81
N MET A 11 -13.06 12.77 15.38
CA MET A 11 -13.12 11.40 14.89
C MET A 11 -13.72 11.31 13.47
N GLU A 12 -14.51 12.29 13.08
CA GLU A 12 -15.08 12.44 11.74
C GLU A 12 -14.01 12.82 10.70
N ASP A 13 -13.10 13.73 11.06
CA ASP A 13 -11.97 14.11 10.20
C ASP A 13 -11.01 12.93 9.97
N VAL A 14 -10.83 12.09 11.00
CA VAL A 14 -10.03 10.86 10.90
C VAL A 14 -10.65 9.85 9.93
N LYS A 15 -11.97 9.68 9.98
CA LYS A 15 -12.69 8.81 9.05
C LYS A 15 -12.62 9.36 7.62
N ALA A 16 -12.87 10.66 7.45
CA ALA A 16 -12.82 11.29 6.14
C ALA A 16 -11.46 11.10 5.44
N LYS A 17 -10.35 11.31 6.17
CA LYS A 17 -8.99 11.05 5.65
C LYS A 17 -8.71 9.59 5.32
N ALA A 18 -9.28 8.68 6.09
CA ALA A 18 -9.16 7.25 5.82
C ALA A 18 -9.97 6.85 4.57
N ASP A 19 -11.12 7.46 4.36
CA ASP A 19 -12.04 7.20 3.25
C ASP A 19 -11.51 7.72 1.90
N GLU A 20 -10.52 8.60 1.91
CA GLU A 20 -9.77 9.00 0.69
C GLU A 20 -8.97 7.82 0.09
N LYS A 21 -8.69 6.77 0.88
CA LYS A 21 -7.97 5.58 0.43
C LYS A 21 -8.95 4.49 0.02
N LYS A 22 -8.73 3.91 -1.17
CA LYS A 22 -9.60 2.89 -1.75
C LYS A 22 -9.30 1.51 -1.18
N CYS A 23 -8.04 1.23 -0.83
CA CYS A 23 -7.66 -0.07 -0.27
C CYS A 23 -8.04 -0.18 1.22
N PRO A 24 -8.76 -1.24 1.66
CA PRO A 24 -9.16 -1.43 3.07
C PRO A 24 -8.00 -1.50 4.05
N ALA A 25 -6.89 -2.14 3.66
CA ALA A 25 -5.70 -2.23 4.49
C ALA A 25 -5.07 -0.84 4.70
N GLN A 26 -5.03 -0.02 3.64
CA GLN A 26 -4.45 1.31 3.65
C GLN A 26 -5.35 2.32 4.38
N ARG A 27 -6.67 2.23 4.16
CA ARG A 27 -7.71 2.94 4.92
C ARG A 27 -7.62 2.66 6.41
N SER A 28 -7.52 1.39 6.79
CA SER A 28 -7.32 0.97 8.19
C SER A 28 -6.04 1.54 8.80
N LEU A 29 -4.93 1.51 8.06
CA LEU A 29 -3.65 2.04 8.55
C LEU A 29 -3.72 3.56 8.77
N VAL A 30 -4.26 4.30 7.81
CA VAL A 30 -4.42 5.77 7.90
C VAL A 30 -5.33 6.11 9.08
N PHE A 31 -6.46 5.43 9.22
CA PHE A 31 -7.36 5.61 10.36
C PHE A 31 -6.64 5.40 11.70
N ILE A 32 -5.91 4.29 11.85
CA ILE A 32 -5.18 3.99 13.09
C ILE A 32 -4.09 5.04 13.35
N ASN A 33 -3.33 5.46 12.33
CA ASN A 33 -2.28 6.46 12.47
C ASN A 33 -2.82 7.83 12.90
N GLU A 34 -3.89 8.29 12.25
CA GLU A 34 -4.54 9.55 12.59
C GLU A 34 -5.17 9.46 13.99
N PHE A 35 -5.77 8.32 14.35
CA PHE A 35 -6.32 8.09 15.69
C PHE A 35 -5.23 8.18 16.77
N LEU A 36 -4.10 7.52 16.57
CA LEU A 36 -2.94 7.54 17.48
C LEU A 36 -2.33 8.95 17.61
N SER A 37 -2.33 9.74 16.52
CA SER A 37 -1.67 11.04 16.46
C SER A 37 -2.53 12.20 16.99
N GLY A 38 -3.86 12.06 16.98
CA GLY A 38 -4.80 13.12 17.36
C GLY A 38 -5.71 12.75 18.53
N PRO A 39 -6.86 12.09 18.27
CA PRO A 39 -7.96 11.94 19.24
C PRO A 39 -7.73 10.90 20.34
N MET A 40 -6.66 10.10 20.29
CA MET A 40 -6.39 9.09 21.31
C MET A 40 -6.00 9.74 22.64
N CYS A 41 -6.73 9.40 23.71
CA CYS A 41 -6.45 9.90 25.05
C CYS A 41 -5.41 9.09 25.84
N GLY A 42 -5.06 7.87 25.39
CA GLY A 42 -4.03 7.01 25.99
C GLY A 42 -4.35 6.41 27.37
N LYS A 43 -5.53 6.68 27.95
CA LYS A 43 -5.84 6.35 29.35
C LYS A 43 -6.16 4.87 29.60
N CYS A 44 -6.60 4.13 28.59
CA CYS A 44 -6.90 2.71 28.73
C CYS A 44 -5.87 1.86 27.97
N PHE A 45 -5.28 0.91 28.70
CA PHE A 45 -4.28 -0.03 28.17
C PHE A 45 -4.76 -0.78 26.93
N PRO A 46 -5.98 -1.38 26.88
CA PRO A 46 -6.44 -2.09 25.69
C PRO A 46 -6.53 -1.20 24.45
N CYS A 47 -6.97 0.05 24.58
CA CYS A 47 -7.04 0.97 23.45
C CYS A 47 -5.65 1.45 23.01
N SER A 48 -4.79 1.85 23.95
CA SER A 48 -3.45 2.35 23.61
C SER A 48 -2.61 1.24 22.98
N PHE A 49 -2.39 0.15 23.71
CA PHE A 49 -1.55 -0.95 23.26
C PHE A 49 -2.16 -1.68 22.05
N GLY A 50 -3.48 -1.88 22.05
CA GLY A 50 -4.19 -2.52 20.96
C GLY A 50 -4.11 -1.73 19.66
N SER A 51 -4.29 -0.40 19.68
CA SER A 51 -4.15 0.42 18.48
C SER A 51 -2.72 0.44 17.94
N TYR A 52 -1.70 0.45 18.81
CA TYR A 52 -0.30 0.36 18.38
C TYR A 52 0.03 -1.00 17.75
N GLU A 53 -0.40 -2.09 18.38
CA GLU A 53 -0.16 -3.44 17.86
C GLU A 53 -0.92 -3.66 16.54
N ALA A 54 -2.18 -3.22 16.47
CA ALA A 54 -2.97 -3.26 15.23
C ALA A 54 -2.28 -2.52 14.09
N ARG A 55 -1.72 -1.32 14.35
CA ARG A 55 -0.94 -0.57 13.34
C ARG A 55 0.23 -1.40 12.79
N ILE A 56 0.99 -2.07 13.66
CA ILE A 56 2.17 -2.85 13.24
C ILE A 56 1.73 -4.01 12.35
N ARG A 57 0.67 -4.74 12.75
CA ARG A 57 0.15 -5.87 12.00
C ARG A 57 -0.45 -5.45 10.65
N VAL A 58 -1.16 -4.33 10.61
CA VAL A 58 -1.70 -3.75 9.37
C VAL A 58 -0.59 -3.21 8.47
N SER A 59 0.49 -2.65 9.03
CA SER A 59 1.67 -2.25 8.23
C SER A 59 2.30 -3.46 7.53
N ARG A 60 2.44 -4.59 8.25
CA ARG A 60 2.97 -5.83 7.66
C ARG A 60 2.12 -6.35 6.50
N LEU A 61 0.80 -6.11 6.54
CA LEU A 61 -0.10 -6.41 5.42
C LEU A 61 0.25 -5.56 4.20
N LEU A 62 0.56 -4.27 4.37
CA LEU A 62 1.00 -3.44 3.25
C LEU A 62 2.41 -3.80 2.76
N ASP A 63 3.29 -4.26 3.66
CA ASP A 63 4.67 -4.62 3.35
C ASP A 63 4.83 -5.99 2.66
N GLY A 64 3.75 -6.77 2.49
CA GLY A 64 3.85 -8.10 1.87
C GLY A 64 4.40 -9.19 2.78
N THR A 65 4.56 -8.93 4.08
CA THR A 65 5.15 -9.85 5.06
C THR A 65 4.15 -10.38 6.09
N ALA A 66 2.87 -10.10 5.88
CA ALA A 66 1.79 -10.58 6.74
C ALA A 66 1.53 -12.06 6.57
N THR A 67 1.23 -12.72 7.69
CA THR A 67 0.78 -14.11 7.74
C THR A 67 -0.66 -14.16 8.26
N GLU A 68 -1.39 -15.26 8.05
CA GLU A 68 -2.72 -15.49 8.65
C GLU A 68 -2.74 -15.27 10.17
N LYS A 69 -1.61 -15.54 10.84
CA LYS A 69 -1.42 -15.26 12.27
C LYS A 69 -1.55 -13.77 12.63
N ASP A 70 -1.12 -12.87 11.75
CA ASP A 70 -1.24 -11.43 11.96
C ASP A 70 -2.72 -11.03 11.96
N ILE A 71 -3.52 -11.53 11.01
CA ILE A 71 -4.97 -11.28 10.95
C ILE A 71 -5.69 -11.85 12.17
N ALA A 72 -5.38 -13.08 12.56
CA ALA A 72 -5.93 -13.67 13.78
C ALA A 72 -5.53 -12.89 15.04
N ALA A 73 -4.35 -12.27 15.05
CA ALA A 73 -3.95 -11.36 16.14
C ALA A 73 -4.75 -10.06 16.10
N VAL A 74 -4.93 -9.42 14.94
CA VAL A 74 -5.69 -8.17 14.86
C VAL A 74 -7.16 -8.39 15.21
N ARG A 75 -7.79 -9.49 14.79
CA ARG A 75 -9.16 -9.83 15.18
C ARG A 75 -9.30 -10.00 16.71
N ARG A 76 -8.32 -10.64 17.36
CA ARG A 76 -8.29 -10.75 18.83
C ARG A 76 -8.13 -9.39 19.51
N ILE A 77 -7.24 -8.55 18.99
CA ILE A 77 -7.02 -7.19 19.50
C ILE A 77 -8.31 -6.36 19.38
N ALA A 78 -8.99 -6.41 18.24
CA ALA A 78 -10.25 -5.71 18.02
C ALA A 78 -11.34 -6.16 19.00
N SER A 79 -11.50 -7.48 19.23
CA SER A 79 -12.46 -8.01 20.21
C SER A 79 -12.16 -7.51 21.64
N ILE A 80 -10.91 -7.62 22.09
CA ILE A 80 -10.51 -7.15 23.43
C ILE A 80 -10.70 -5.63 23.55
N MET A 81 -10.37 -4.87 22.51
CA MET A 81 -10.57 -3.42 22.49
C MET A 81 -12.05 -3.05 22.56
N ALA A 82 -12.94 -3.78 21.89
CA ALA A 82 -14.38 -3.50 21.90
C ALA A 82 -15.00 -3.71 23.29
N GLU A 83 -14.55 -4.73 24.01
CA GLU A 83 -15.06 -5.08 25.34
C GLU A 83 -14.42 -4.25 26.45
N ALA A 84 -13.10 -4.13 26.45
CA ALA A 84 -12.33 -3.57 27.58
C ALA A 84 -12.04 -2.06 27.46
N SER A 85 -12.36 -1.40 26.34
CA SER A 85 -12.17 0.04 26.21
C SER A 85 -13.18 0.84 27.03
N MET A 86 -12.69 1.83 27.77
CA MET A 86 -13.52 2.66 28.66
C MET A 86 -14.28 3.78 27.94
N CYS A 87 -13.86 4.16 26.72
CA CYS A 87 -14.46 5.26 25.98
C CYS A 87 -15.12 4.81 24.67
N LYS A 88 -16.15 5.54 24.23
CA LYS A 88 -16.85 5.27 22.97
C LYS A 88 -15.92 5.29 21.77
N LYS A 89 -14.98 6.25 21.73
CA LYS A 89 -13.95 6.36 20.67
C LYS A 89 -13.10 5.08 20.54
N GLY A 90 -12.67 4.50 21.66
CA GLY A 90 -11.89 3.26 21.64
C GLY A 90 -12.70 2.07 21.12
N LYS A 91 -13.98 1.98 21.53
CA LYS A 91 -14.90 0.93 21.04
C LYS A 91 -15.22 1.10 19.55
N ASP A 92 -15.43 2.33 19.09
CA ASP A 92 -15.68 2.63 17.68
C ASP A 92 -14.46 2.32 16.81
N THR A 93 -13.25 2.62 17.29
CA THR A 93 -11.98 2.22 16.62
C THR A 93 -11.86 0.70 16.51
N ALA A 94 -12.22 -0.03 17.57
CA ALA A 94 -12.20 -1.49 17.57
C ALA A 94 -13.15 -2.08 16.52
N LYS A 95 -14.39 -1.56 16.45
CA LYS A 95 -15.37 -1.97 15.44
C LYS A 95 -14.87 -1.68 14.02
N TYR A 96 -14.36 -0.47 13.79
CA TYR A 96 -13.82 -0.07 12.50
C TYR A 96 -12.71 -1.02 12.02
N ILE A 97 -11.77 -1.36 12.90
CA ILE A 97 -10.70 -2.32 12.58
C ILE A 97 -11.28 -3.70 12.25
N SER A 98 -12.27 -4.17 13.02
CA SER A 98 -12.88 -5.48 12.80
C SER A 98 -13.62 -5.55 11.45
N ASP A 99 -14.40 -4.52 11.11
CA ASP A 99 -15.16 -4.45 9.86
C ASP A 99 -14.23 -4.49 8.63
N HIS A 100 -13.06 -3.85 8.71
CA HIS A 100 -12.09 -3.84 7.62
C HIS A 100 -11.24 -5.11 7.53
N ILE A 101 -11.06 -5.87 8.62
CA ILE A 101 -10.33 -7.14 8.60
C ILE A 101 -11.17 -8.27 8.01
N ASP A 102 -12.47 -8.24 8.29
CA ASP A 102 -13.38 -9.28 7.83
C ASP A 102 -13.81 -9.10 6.35
N SER A 103 -13.40 -8.00 5.69
CA SER A 103 -13.71 -7.76 4.28
C SER A 103 -13.01 -8.77 3.36
N ASP A 104 -13.71 -9.22 2.32
CA ASP A 104 -13.17 -10.17 1.34
C ASP A 104 -11.98 -9.61 0.56
N GLU A 105 -11.93 -8.30 0.37
CA GLU A 105 -10.82 -7.56 -0.24
C GLU A 105 -9.49 -7.77 0.53
N LEU A 106 -9.53 -7.93 1.86
CA LEU A 106 -8.34 -8.18 2.67
C LEU A 106 -7.84 -9.64 2.53
N LYS A 107 -8.74 -10.58 2.20
CA LYS A 107 -8.37 -11.97 1.86
C LYS A 107 -7.67 -12.03 0.50
N GLU A 108 -8.10 -11.21 -0.46
CA GLU A 108 -7.36 -11.05 -1.72
C GLU A 108 -5.99 -10.41 -1.49
N HIS A 109 -5.91 -9.47 -0.55
CA HIS A 109 -4.65 -8.85 -0.12
C HIS A 109 -3.66 -9.86 0.48
N LEU A 110 -4.16 -10.82 1.27
CA LEU A 110 -3.40 -11.97 1.75
C LEU A 110 -2.84 -12.84 0.63
N SER A 111 -3.62 -13.03 -0.44
CA SER A 111 -3.19 -13.79 -1.63
C SER A 111 -2.14 -13.06 -2.48
N GLY A 112 -1.78 -11.83 -2.09
CA GLY A 112 -0.78 -11.02 -2.76
C GLY A 112 -1.33 -10.12 -3.87
N LYS A 113 -2.64 -9.82 -3.84
CA LYS A 113 -3.31 -8.98 -4.82
C LYS A 113 -3.95 -7.76 -4.16
N CYS A 114 -3.74 -6.58 -4.71
CA CYS A 114 -4.43 -5.36 -4.28
C CYS A 114 -5.51 -4.99 -5.31
N PRO A 115 -6.81 -5.24 -5.04
CA PRO A 115 -7.88 -5.00 -6.01
C PRO A 115 -8.01 -3.52 -6.43
N HIS A 116 -7.48 -2.60 -5.62
CA HIS A 116 -7.55 -1.16 -5.85
C HIS A 116 -6.27 -0.53 -6.42
N ASN A 117 -5.21 -1.31 -6.70
CA ASN A 117 -3.94 -0.80 -7.23
C ASN A 117 -3.31 0.36 -6.43
N GLU A 118 -3.49 0.35 -5.10
CA GLU A 118 -2.99 1.42 -4.23
C GLU A 118 -1.72 0.99 -3.47
N CYS A 119 -1.61 -0.31 -3.19
CA CYS A 119 -0.49 -0.88 -2.44
C CYS A 119 0.70 -1.19 -3.35
N VAL A 120 1.70 -0.29 -3.34
CA VAL A 120 2.89 -0.34 -4.20
C VAL A 120 3.64 -1.69 -4.11
N GLN A 121 3.62 -2.34 -2.94
CA GLN A 121 4.31 -3.62 -2.73
C GLN A 121 3.75 -4.77 -3.57
N TYR A 122 2.46 -4.75 -3.88
CA TYR A 122 1.81 -5.80 -4.68
C TYR A 122 1.74 -5.46 -6.16
N MET A 123 2.29 -4.32 -6.57
CA MET A 123 2.29 -3.89 -7.95
C MET A 123 3.64 -4.13 -8.61
N LYS A 124 3.62 -4.51 -9.88
CA LYS A 124 4.78 -4.70 -10.74
C LYS A 124 4.69 -3.73 -11.90
N TYR A 125 5.82 -3.16 -12.28
CA TYR A 125 5.89 -2.34 -13.49
C TYR A 125 6.27 -3.22 -14.67
N LEU A 126 5.44 -3.26 -15.70
CA LEU A 126 5.72 -3.98 -16.95
C LEU A 126 5.81 -3.00 -18.11
N ILE A 127 6.70 -3.27 -19.04
CA ILE A 127 6.83 -2.52 -20.29
C ILE A 127 6.15 -3.34 -21.38
N ILE A 128 5.18 -2.75 -22.06
CA ILE A 128 4.53 -3.34 -23.22
C ILE A 128 5.49 -3.20 -24.41
N PRO A 129 6.01 -4.30 -24.97
CA PRO A 129 7.01 -4.25 -26.03
C PRO A 129 6.48 -3.56 -27.30
N GLU A 130 5.18 -3.68 -27.58
CA GLU A 130 4.54 -3.13 -28.77
C GLU A 130 4.48 -1.59 -28.78
N LYS A 131 4.29 -0.98 -27.60
CA LYS A 131 4.24 0.47 -27.43
C LYS A 131 5.62 1.09 -27.17
N CYS A 132 6.63 0.26 -26.91
CA CYS A 132 7.95 0.72 -26.55
C CYS A 132 8.74 1.15 -27.80
N THR A 133 8.93 2.46 -27.96
CA THR A 133 9.75 3.03 -29.06
C THR A 133 11.25 2.89 -28.83
N ARG A 134 11.67 2.34 -27.68
CA ARG A 134 13.07 2.15 -27.28
C ARG A 134 13.87 3.47 -27.20
N CYS A 135 13.21 4.55 -26.75
CA CYS A 135 13.85 5.86 -26.57
C CYS A 135 14.92 5.88 -25.48
N GLY A 136 14.84 4.99 -24.49
CA GLY A 136 15.82 4.86 -23.40
C GLY A 136 15.68 5.88 -22.26
N ILE A 137 14.70 6.78 -22.31
CA ILE A 137 14.48 7.81 -21.26
C ILE A 137 14.19 7.16 -19.90
N CYS A 138 13.45 6.05 -19.89
CA CYS A 138 13.15 5.32 -18.66
C CYS A 138 14.41 4.75 -17.99
N LEU A 139 15.43 4.36 -18.78
CA LEU A 139 16.70 3.85 -18.28
C LEU A 139 17.53 4.98 -17.64
N ASP A 140 17.57 6.15 -18.29
CA ASP A 140 18.35 7.31 -17.81
C ASP A 140 17.79 7.88 -16.48
N VAL A 141 16.48 7.76 -16.24
CA VAL A 141 15.81 8.26 -15.02
C VAL A 141 15.85 7.23 -13.88
N CYS A 142 16.13 5.96 -14.16
CA CYS A 142 16.10 4.91 -13.15
C CYS A 142 17.36 4.95 -12.27
N ARG A 143 17.23 5.53 -11.07
CA ARG A 143 18.32 5.63 -10.07
C ARG A 143 18.92 4.27 -9.71
N ASP A 144 18.09 3.24 -9.64
CA ASP A 144 18.47 1.88 -9.25
C ASP A 144 18.92 1.01 -10.44
N ASN A 145 18.98 1.56 -11.66
CA ASN A 145 19.28 0.81 -12.89
C ASN A 145 18.49 -0.51 -12.99
N ALA A 146 17.22 -0.46 -12.62
CA ALA A 146 16.33 -1.62 -12.60
C ALA A 146 15.80 -2.00 -14.00
N ILE A 147 16.07 -1.20 -15.03
CA ILE A 147 15.60 -1.44 -16.40
C ILE A 147 16.75 -2.07 -17.20
N ALA A 148 16.53 -3.29 -17.65
CA ALA A 148 17.43 -4.00 -18.55
C ALA A 148 16.99 -3.76 -20.00
N GLY A 149 17.94 -3.42 -20.87
CA GLY A 149 17.72 -3.30 -22.30
C GLY A 149 18.74 -2.36 -22.94
N GLU A 150 18.81 -2.40 -24.27
CA GLU A 150 19.78 -1.61 -25.04
C GLU A 150 19.08 -0.50 -25.82
N LYS A 151 19.70 0.69 -25.85
CA LYS A 151 19.24 1.78 -26.74
C LYS A 151 19.37 1.31 -28.20
N LYS A 152 18.40 1.68 -29.05
CA LYS A 152 18.39 1.31 -30.47
C LYS A 152 19.72 1.73 -31.13
N ARG A 153 20.53 0.74 -31.55
CA ARG A 153 21.73 0.97 -32.36
C ARG A 153 21.39 0.73 -33.83
N THR A 154 21.69 1.70 -34.69
CA THR A 154 21.35 1.71 -36.12
C THR A 154 21.88 0.50 -36.91
N PHE A 155 22.87 -0.21 -36.37
CA PHE A 155 23.59 -1.29 -37.06
C PHE A 155 23.25 -2.72 -36.58
N LEU A 156 22.40 -2.90 -35.55
CA LEU A 156 22.04 -4.24 -35.05
C LEU A 156 20.57 -4.58 -35.34
N SER A 157 20.36 -5.65 -36.10
CA SER A 157 19.08 -6.34 -36.28
C SER A 157 18.88 -7.33 -35.13
N GLY A 158 18.58 -6.81 -33.95
CA GLY A 158 18.22 -7.62 -32.78
C GLY A 158 17.27 -6.83 -31.90
N TYR A 159 16.00 -7.22 -31.85
CA TYR A 159 14.98 -6.54 -31.07
C TYR A 159 14.97 -7.12 -29.66
N GLN A 160 15.57 -6.44 -28.68
CA GLN A 160 15.21 -6.65 -27.28
C GLN A 160 14.43 -5.43 -26.76
N PRO A 161 13.16 -5.61 -26.36
CA PRO A 161 12.43 -4.57 -25.64
C PRO A 161 13.07 -4.31 -24.27
N PHE A 162 12.85 -3.13 -23.71
CA PHE A 162 13.24 -2.85 -22.33
C PHE A 162 12.41 -3.71 -21.39
N GLU A 163 13.04 -4.34 -20.41
CA GLU A 163 12.43 -5.15 -19.37
C GLU A 163 12.77 -4.57 -17.99
N ILE A 164 11.79 -4.52 -17.09
CA ILE A 164 12.02 -4.05 -15.73
C ILE A 164 12.32 -5.26 -14.84
N VAL A 165 13.54 -5.31 -14.33
CA VAL A 165 13.99 -6.28 -13.36
C VAL A 165 13.36 -5.95 -12.00
N GLN A 166 12.26 -6.64 -11.69
CA GLN A 166 11.45 -6.38 -10.48
C GLN A 166 12.26 -6.46 -9.18
N LYS A 167 13.31 -7.30 -9.14
CA LYS A 167 14.19 -7.43 -7.97
C LYS A 167 15.00 -6.18 -7.64
N ARG A 168 15.26 -5.33 -8.64
CA ARG A 168 16.01 -4.07 -8.49
C ARG A 168 15.10 -2.84 -8.46
N CYS A 169 13.85 -2.99 -8.88
CA CYS A 169 12.92 -1.88 -8.95
C CYS A 169 12.44 -1.49 -7.56
N THR A 170 12.74 -0.25 -7.15
CA THR A 170 12.23 0.37 -5.92
C THR A 170 10.81 0.91 -6.06
N LYS A 171 10.18 0.73 -7.23
CA LYS A 171 8.79 1.10 -7.51
C LYS A 171 8.52 2.61 -7.32
N CYS A 172 9.51 3.44 -7.61
CA CYS A 172 9.41 4.90 -7.48
C CYS A 172 8.41 5.57 -8.46
N GLY A 173 8.05 4.88 -9.54
CA GLY A 173 7.11 5.38 -10.55
C GLY A 173 7.64 6.52 -11.44
N GLU A 174 8.93 6.89 -11.34
CA GLU A 174 9.52 7.92 -12.21
C GLU A 174 9.48 7.50 -13.68
N CYS A 175 9.65 6.21 -13.98
CA CYS A 175 9.65 5.68 -15.35
C CYS A 175 8.31 5.86 -16.08
N ILE A 176 7.17 5.76 -15.39
CA ILE A 176 5.84 5.97 -15.99
C ILE A 176 5.70 7.44 -16.43
N LYS A 177 6.08 8.38 -15.56
CA LYS A 177 5.90 9.82 -15.79
C LYS A 177 6.67 10.34 -17.00
N VAL A 178 7.81 9.73 -17.32
CA VAL A 178 8.70 10.16 -18.40
C VAL A 178 8.49 9.38 -19.70
N CYS A 179 7.59 8.39 -19.72
CA CYS A 179 7.34 7.59 -20.92
C CYS A 179 6.43 8.36 -21.88
N PRO A 180 6.90 8.75 -23.09
CA PRO A 180 6.09 9.52 -24.03
C PRO A 180 5.00 8.70 -24.74
N THR A 181 5.04 7.37 -24.64
CA THR A 181 4.10 6.45 -25.30
C THR A 181 3.25 5.66 -24.31
N ASP A 182 3.30 5.99 -23.02
CA ASP A 182 2.60 5.28 -21.95
C ASP A 182 2.77 3.75 -22.05
N ALA A 183 3.97 3.32 -22.46
CA ALA A 183 4.27 1.91 -22.68
C ALA A 183 4.50 1.14 -21.36
N ILE A 184 4.53 1.83 -20.22
CA ILE A 184 4.79 1.23 -18.91
C ILE A 184 3.47 1.16 -18.15
N ILE A 185 3.05 -0.06 -17.83
CA ILE A 185 1.82 -0.35 -17.09
C ILE A 185 2.14 -0.89 -15.70
N LEU A 186 1.21 -0.63 -14.78
CA LEU A 186 1.22 -1.16 -13.43
C LEU A 186 0.29 -2.37 -13.40
N VAL A 187 0.82 -3.55 -13.13
CA VAL A 187 0.03 -4.78 -13.02
C VAL A 187 0.12 -5.33 -11.60
N ASP A 188 -0.97 -5.95 -11.16
CA ASP A 188 -0.99 -6.65 -9.89
C ASP A 188 -0.07 -7.89 -9.94
N ALA A 189 0.64 -8.17 -8.85
CA ALA A 189 1.66 -9.21 -8.76
C ALA A 189 1.11 -10.63 -9.05
N GLY A 190 -0.21 -10.82 -8.97
CA GLY A 190 -0.90 -12.07 -9.25
C GLY A 190 -1.44 -12.23 -10.68
N VAL A 191 -1.18 -11.30 -11.61
CA VAL A 191 -1.51 -11.46 -13.02
C VAL A 191 -0.32 -12.12 -13.73
N LYS A 192 -0.55 -13.32 -14.30
CA LYS A 192 0.39 -13.95 -15.25
C LYS A 192 0.70 -12.93 -16.35
N GLU A 193 1.97 -12.84 -16.76
CA GLU A 193 2.41 -12.06 -17.92
C GLU A 193 1.33 -12.09 -19.01
N PRO A 194 0.95 -10.94 -19.61
CA PRO A 194 0.11 -10.98 -20.79
C PRO A 194 0.92 -11.70 -21.88
N ALA A 195 0.69 -13.01 -22.01
CA ALA A 195 1.04 -13.77 -23.19
C ALA A 195 0.37 -13.07 -24.37
N GLY A 196 1.21 -12.70 -25.34
CA GLY A 196 0.90 -11.69 -26.35
C GLY A 196 -0.42 -11.86 -27.08
N VAL A 197 -0.92 -10.72 -27.55
CA VAL A 197 -1.77 -10.61 -28.73
C VAL A 197 -1.20 -9.49 -29.56
#